data_AF-A0A3M6UPS5-F1
#
_entry.id   AF-A0A3M6UPS5-F1
#
_cell.length_a   1.000
_cell.length_b   1.000
_cell.length_c   1.000
_cell.angle_alpha   90.00
_cell.angle_beta   90.00
_cell.angle_gamma   90.00
#
_symmetry.space_group_name_H-M   'P 1'
#
loop_
_entity.id
_entity.type
_entity.pdbx_description
1 polymer ?
#
loop_
_entity_poly.entity_id
_entity_poly.type
_entity_poly.pdbx_seq_one_letter_code
_entity_poly.pdbx_strand_id
1 'polypeptide(L)'
;MHRCQMPVFGVSPLFATILPVGFAGGHGTAGGLTPTYKTLGFPNGGDFGLASATLGLVFSVICGVMWVNIATHRGWVKQERIDASKEVKISIRGVYAVESRPSAGVQTVRASSIDVLAFHLAVLGIAMLIGYGLKQVLIVIESTSQKLKDLNFLSGIPLFPLCMAGGIIIQLVVEKIQRINELIDASLMERIASSSLDFLVTSAIATVDVSAVAVDIAPLLILCTCGFIWNFVMLGCVSRFLLPNHWFERAIADFGMNTGVIATGLILLRMVDPECRTPVPADFAFKQLLHSPFMGGGIWTCLALPLLSVLNIWVVTVIAAAVFSLWLLSFFFYFRKHYTETCGCGLCAEEKPTSFSNQVGYGGLQEGSSQEMNGVCVEDENGDK
;
A
#
# COMPACT_ATOMS: atom_id res chain seq x y z
N MET A 1 17.75 17.24 32.23
CA MET A 1 18.42 16.89 30.95
C MET A 1 17.63 17.28 29.68
N HIS A 2 16.48 17.97 29.77
CA HIS A 2 15.59 18.23 28.61
C HIS A 2 15.97 19.39 27.67
N ARG A 3 17.04 20.16 27.92
CA ARG A 3 17.36 21.36 27.12
C ARG A 3 18.23 21.13 25.87
N CYS A 4 18.86 19.97 25.72
CA CYS A 4 19.80 19.72 24.60
C CYS A 4 19.15 19.12 23.34
N GLN A 5 17.82 18.97 23.32
CA GLN A 5 17.07 18.27 22.28
C GLN A 5 16.05 19.15 21.56
N MET A 6 16.00 20.45 21.87
CA MET A 6 15.06 21.35 21.21
C MET A 6 15.47 21.51 19.73
N PRO A 7 14.60 21.16 18.77
CA PRO A 7 14.76 21.51 17.37
C PRO A 7 14.88 23.03 17.22
N VAL A 8 15.40 23.49 16.09
CA VAL A 8 15.62 24.92 15.79
C VAL A 8 14.37 25.78 16.03
N PHE A 9 13.17 25.18 15.91
CA PHE A 9 11.87 25.84 16.11
C PHE A 9 11.25 25.64 17.51
N GLY A 10 11.96 25.04 18.48
CA GLY A 10 11.46 24.85 19.85
C GLY A 10 10.33 23.82 20.01
N VAL A 11 10.03 23.03 18.96
CA VAL A 11 8.97 22.01 18.96
C VAL A 11 9.39 20.73 19.68
N SER A 12 8.45 19.84 20.00
CA SER A 12 8.77 18.54 20.60
C SER A 12 9.73 17.73 19.71
N PRO A 13 10.70 16.96 20.25
CA PRO A 13 11.51 16.04 19.45
C PRO A 13 10.68 15.01 18.69
N LEU A 14 9.49 14.65 19.21
CA LEU A 14 8.52 13.77 18.55
C LEU A 14 7.92 14.41 17.29
N PHE A 15 8.12 15.70 17.06
CA PHE A 15 7.72 16.35 15.81
C PHE A 15 8.45 15.75 14.59
N ALA A 16 9.65 15.19 14.78
CA ALA A 16 10.40 14.53 13.72
C ALA A 16 9.70 13.27 13.16
N THR A 17 8.82 12.62 13.93
CA THR A 17 8.07 11.44 13.46
C THR A 17 6.82 11.79 12.66
N ILE A 18 6.40 13.05 12.65
CA ILE A 18 5.18 13.49 11.94
C ILE A 18 5.26 13.18 10.45
N LEU A 19 6.41 13.45 9.82
CA LEU A 19 6.60 13.22 8.39
C LEU A 19 6.51 11.73 8.01
N PRO A 20 7.31 10.81 8.59
CA PRO A 20 7.21 9.39 8.24
C PRO A 20 5.86 8.77 8.62
N VAL A 21 5.24 9.23 9.72
CA VAL A 21 3.91 8.76 10.15
C VAL A 21 2.81 9.22 9.20
N GLY A 22 2.82 10.49 8.78
CA GLY A 22 1.80 11.06 7.92
C GLY A 22 1.96 10.68 6.45
N PHE A 23 3.18 10.77 5.91
CA PHE A 23 3.44 10.48 4.50
C PHE A 23 3.44 8.96 4.24
N ALA A 24 4.57 8.28 4.43
CA ALA A 24 4.68 6.84 4.14
C ALA A 24 3.72 5.97 4.98
N GLY A 25 3.36 6.42 6.19
CA GLY A 25 2.36 5.75 7.03
C GLY A 25 0.90 6.06 6.68
N GLY A 26 0.61 7.20 6.05
CA GLY A 26 -0.74 7.62 5.72
C GLY A 26 -1.66 7.87 6.93
N HIS A 27 -2.94 8.15 6.65
CA HIS A 27 -3.95 8.46 7.67
C HIS A 27 -4.14 7.31 8.67
N GLY A 28 -4.05 6.06 8.22
CA GLY A 28 -4.22 4.87 9.07
C GLY A 28 -3.22 4.81 10.21
N THR A 29 -1.94 5.04 9.87
CA THR A 29 -0.85 5.06 10.84
C THR A 29 -0.95 6.28 11.76
N ALA A 30 -1.20 7.45 11.19
CA ALA A 30 -1.35 8.69 11.95
C ALA A 30 -2.49 8.60 12.98
N GLY A 31 -3.67 8.13 12.57
CA GLY A 31 -4.81 7.93 13.46
C GLY A 31 -4.55 6.85 14.53
N GLY A 32 -3.90 5.74 14.14
CA GLY A 32 -3.53 4.66 15.06
C GLY A 32 -2.50 5.07 16.13
N LEU A 33 -1.65 6.06 15.84
CA LEU A 33 -0.60 6.57 16.73
C LEU A 33 -1.03 7.76 17.58
N THR A 34 -2.19 8.38 17.33
CA THR A 34 -2.72 9.48 18.14
C THR A 34 -2.72 9.20 19.65
N PRO A 35 -3.16 8.01 20.14
CA PRO A 35 -3.09 7.69 21.57
C PRO A 35 -1.65 7.64 22.09
N THR A 36 -0.72 7.10 21.29
CA THR A 36 0.71 7.02 21.65
C THR A 36 1.32 8.41 21.79
N TYR A 37 1.03 9.33 20.87
CA TYR A 37 1.47 10.73 20.97
C TYR A 37 0.98 11.41 22.27
N LYS A 38 -0.27 11.19 22.64
CA LYS A 38 -0.86 11.72 23.90
C LYS A 38 -0.14 11.16 25.14
N THR A 39 0.08 9.85 25.19
CA THR A 39 0.80 9.19 26.31
C THR A 39 2.25 9.68 26.43
N LEU A 40 2.90 10.00 25.30
CA LEU A 40 4.27 10.49 25.25
C LEU A 40 4.41 12.01 25.47
N GLY A 41 3.33 12.69 25.88
CA GLY A 41 3.38 14.11 26.22
C GLY A 41 3.38 15.06 25.02
N PHE A 42 2.96 14.61 23.84
CA PHE A 42 2.74 15.46 22.67
C PHE A 42 1.29 15.34 22.16
N PRO A 43 0.31 15.96 22.84
CA PRO A 43 -1.11 15.75 22.58
C PRO A 43 -1.55 16.03 21.15
N ASN A 44 -0.99 17.08 20.54
CA ASN A 44 -1.31 17.54 19.18
C ASN A 44 -0.61 16.70 18.09
N GLY A 45 0.28 15.76 18.46
CA GLY A 45 1.07 14.99 17.50
C GLY A 45 0.23 14.13 16.56
N GLY A 46 -0.91 13.62 17.03
CA GLY A 46 -1.88 12.91 16.17
C GLY A 46 -2.45 13.82 15.08
N ASP A 47 -2.87 15.03 15.45
CA ASP A 47 -3.46 16.01 14.52
C ASP A 47 -2.43 16.48 13.48
N PHE A 48 -1.19 16.72 13.89
CA PHE A 48 -0.09 17.01 12.96
C PHE A 48 0.17 15.85 11.99
N GLY A 49 0.11 14.60 12.46
CA GLY A 49 0.24 13.41 11.62
C GLY A 49 -0.86 13.30 10.57
N LEU A 50 -2.11 13.51 10.97
CA LEU A 50 -3.28 13.50 10.08
C LEU A 50 -3.24 14.66 9.06
N ALA A 51 -2.83 15.84 9.50
CA ALA A 51 -2.63 16.99 8.64
C ALA A 51 -1.52 16.73 7.61
N SER A 52 -0.38 16.18 8.04
CA SER A 52 0.73 15.80 7.16
C SER A 52 0.31 14.74 6.14
N ALA A 53 -0.51 13.75 6.53
CA ALA A 53 -1.03 12.73 5.62
C ALA A 53 -1.94 13.32 4.54
N THR A 54 -2.77 14.28 4.92
CA THR A 54 -3.68 14.96 3.99
C THR A 54 -2.92 15.82 3.00
N LEU A 55 -1.95 16.62 3.48
CA LEU A 55 -1.05 17.38 2.61
C LEU A 55 -0.31 16.42 1.67
N GLY A 56 0.31 15.37 2.21
CA GLY A 56 1.02 14.36 1.44
C GLY A 56 0.19 13.79 0.28
N LEU A 57 -1.03 13.32 0.56
CA LEU A 57 -1.94 12.75 -0.44
C LEU A 57 -2.28 13.76 -1.56
N VAL A 58 -2.61 15.00 -1.19
CA VAL A 58 -2.93 16.06 -2.17
C VAL A 58 -1.72 16.35 -3.07
N PHE A 59 -0.53 16.49 -2.47
CA PHE A 59 0.70 16.68 -3.22
C PHE A 59 1.07 15.48 -4.08
N SER A 60 0.85 14.25 -3.60
CA SER A 60 1.08 13.00 -4.33
C SER A 60 0.31 12.96 -5.64
N VAL A 61 -0.99 13.29 -5.59
CA VAL A 61 -1.85 13.30 -6.78
C VAL A 61 -1.46 14.43 -7.73
N ILE A 62 -1.36 15.67 -7.25
CA ILE A 62 -1.08 16.84 -8.10
C ILE A 62 0.32 16.74 -8.75
N CYS A 63 1.35 16.53 -7.92
CA CYS A 63 2.73 16.46 -8.39
C CYS A 63 3.02 15.14 -9.11
N GLY A 64 2.36 14.05 -8.74
CA GLY A 64 2.48 12.76 -9.42
C GLY A 64 1.97 12.85 -10.86
N VAL A 65 0.77 13.40 -11.06
CA VAL A 65 0.22 13.66 -12.41
C VAL A 65 1.13 14.61 -13.20
N MET A 66 1.66 15.66 -12.56
CA MET A 66 2.64 16.55 -13.18
C MET A 66 3.89 15.79 -13.67
N TRP A 67 4.46 14.91 -12.84
CA TRP A 67 5.61 14.08 -13.22
C TRP A 67 5.29 13.13 -14.37
N VAL A 68 4.11 12.50 -14.34
CA VAL A 68 3.64 11.65 -15.44
C VAL A 68 3.59 12.44 -16.74
N ASN A 69 2.98 13.64 -16.74
CA ASN A 69 2.94 14.50 -17.92
C ASN A 69 4.33 14.88 -18.43
N ILE A 70 5.25 15.24 -17.53
CA ILE A 70 6.65 15.55 -17.89
C ILE A 70 7.33 14.35 -18.53
N ALA A 71 7.15 13.16 -17.97
CA ALA A 71 7.77 11.93 -18.47
C ALA A 71 7.25 11.51 -19.84
N THR A 72 5.94 11.65 -20.04
CA THR A 72 5.24 11.48 -21.32
C THR A 72 5.81 12.43 -22.38
N HIS A 73 5.93 13.73 -22.07
CA HIS A 73 6.50 14.72 -23.00
C HIS A 73 8.00 14.51 -23.29
N ARG A 74 8.76 13.99 -22.32
CA ARG A 74 10.21 13.73 -22.47
C ARG A 74 10.51 12.35 -23.06
N GLY A 75 9.50 11.53 -23.36
CA GLY A 75 9.67 10.17 -23.89
C GLY A 75 10.32 9.20 -22.90
N TRP A 76 10.22 9.46 -21.60
CA TRP A 76 10.70 8.54 -20.55
C TRP A 76 9.78 7.32 -20.42
N VAL A 77 8.54 7.44 -20.89
CA VAL A 77 7.54 6.39 -20.96
C VAL A 77 7.11 6.26 -22.42
N LYS A 78 6.91 5.04 -22.92
CA LYS A 78 6.44 4.82 -24.30
C LYS A 78 5.00 5.32 -24.45
N GLN A 79 4.82 6.40 -25.21
CA GLN A 79 3.51 7.02 -25.49
C GLN A 79 2.48 6.02 -26.04
N GLU A 80 2.93 5.10 -26.90
CA GLU A 80 2.11 4.06 -27.49
C GLU A 80 1.41 3.18 -26.44
N ARG A 81 1.99 2.99 -25.25
CA ARG A 81 1.36 2.23 -24.16
C ARG A 81 0.18 2.96 -23.53
N ILE A 82 0.27 4.29 -23.46
CA ILE A 82 -0.79 5.14 -22.90
C ILE A 82 -1.93 5.25 -23.92
N ASP A 83 -1.58 5.54 -25.18
CA ASP A 83 -2.56 5.80 -26.25
C ASP A 83 -3.29 4.54 -26.75
N ALA A 84 -2.60 3.38 -26.76
CA ALA A 84 -3.21 2.10 -27.17
C ALA A 84 -4.15 1.51 -26.11
N SER A 85 -3.99 1.92 -24.84
CA SER A 85 -4.81 1.37 -23.76
C SER A 85 -6.26 1.89 -23.86
N LYS A 86 -7.21 0.98 -24.11
CA LYS A 86 -8.64 1.29 -24.02
C LYS A 86 -9.03 1.73 -22.61
N GLU A 87 -8.30 1.26 -21.59
CA GLU A 87 -8.51 1.62 -20.19
C GLU A 87 -8.25 3.10 -19.90
N VAL A 88 -7.26 3.78 -20.51
CA VAL A 88 -7.04 5.21 -20.26
C VAL A 88 -8.22 6.06 -20.75
N LYS A 89 -8.81 5.72 -21.90
CA LYS A 89 -10.03 6.41 -22.39
C LYS A 89 -11.26 6.18 -21.50
N ILE A 90 -11.36 5.02 -20.85
CA ILE A 90 -12.43 4.69 -19.87
C ILE A 90 -12.14 5.36 -18.51
N SER A 91 -10.86 5.39 -18.11
CA SER A 91 -10.34 5.96 -16.85
C SER A 91 -10.55 7.47 -16.75
N ILE A 92 -10.45 8.22 -17.85
CA ILE A 92 -10.73 9.67 -17.87
C ILE A 92 -12.16 10.00 -17.43
N ARG A 93 -13.11 9.06 -17.59
CA ARG A 93 -14.49 9.21 -17.11
C ARG A 93 -14.72 8.64 -15.71
N GLY A 94 -13.77 7.88 -15.16
CA GLY A 94 -13.93 7.18 -13.88
C GLY A 94 -15.04 6.13 -13.86
N VAL A 95 -15.60 5.77 -15.02
CA VAL A 95 -16.79 4.92 -15.13
C VAL A 95 -16.60 3.88 -16.22
N TYR A 96 -16.70 2.61 -15.85
CA TYR A 96 -16.72 1.50 -16.81
C TYR A 96 -18.02 1.47 -17.63
N ALA A 97 -17.90 1.18 -18.92
CA ALA A 97 -19.05 0.87 -19.76
C ALA A 97 -19.79 -0.35 -19.21
N VAL A 98 -21.12 -0.43 -19.40
CA VAL A 98 -21.97 -1.47 -18.79
C VAL A 98 -21.42 -2.88 -19.06
N GLU A 99 -20.96 -3.14 -20.27
CA GLU A 99 -20.45 -4.45 -20.71
C GLU A 99 -19.03 -4.74 -20.25
N SER A 100 -18.29 -3.74 -19.75
CA SER A 100 -16.89 -3.87 -19.34
C SER A 100 -16.70 -3.68 -17.83
N ARG A 101 -17.75 -3.87 -17.03
CA ARG A 101 -17.69 -3.72 -15.57
C ARG A 101 -17.00 -4.96 -14.94
N PRO A 102 -15.92 -4.78 -14.18
CA PRO A 102 -15.30 -5.90 -13.48
C PRO A 102 -16.21 -6.43 -12.37
N SER A 103 -16.07 -7.71 -12.04
CA SER A 103 -16.79 -8.33 -10.91
C SER A 103 -16.43 -7.63 -9.60
N ALA A 104 -17.41 -7.48 -8.71
CA ALA A 104 -17.18 -6.93 -7.38
C ALA A 104 -16.63 -7.95 -6.38
N GLY A 105 -16.69 -9.23 -6.71
CA GLY A 105 -16.31 -10.33 -5.85
C GLY A 105 -17.27 -11.50 -6.00
N VAL A 106 -16.87 -12.67 -5.50
CA VAL A 106 -17.64 -13.91 -5.64
C VAL A 106 -18.47 -14.16 -4.40
N GLN A 107 -19.71 -14.61 -4.59
CA GLN A 107 -20.56 -15.05 -3.48
C GLN A 107 -20.18 -16.49 -3.10
N THR A 108 -19.25 -16.63 -2.15
CA THR A 108 -18.63 -17.93 -1.81
C THR A 108 -19.49 -18.81 -0.88
N VAL A 109 -20.40 -18.20 -0.12
CA VAL A 109 -21.34 -18.89 0.77
C VAL A 109 -22.77 -18.55 0.41
N ARG A 110 -23.69 -19.49 0.67
CA ARG A 110 -25.12 -19.24 0.47
C ARG A 110 -25.63 -18.27 1.53
N ALA A 111 -26.37 -17.25 1.10
CA ALA A 111 -26.99 -16.26 2.00
C ALA A 111 -27.90 -16.87 3.07
N SER A 112 -28.44 -18.07 2.85
CA SER A 112 -29.20 -18.82 3.84
C SER A 112 -28.39 -19.29 5.05
N SER A 113 -27.05 -19.34 4.94
CA SER A 113 -26.15 -19.74 6.03
C SER A 113 -25.55 -18.52 6.72
N ILE A 114 -24.88 -17.68 5.96
CA ILE A 114 -24.34 -16.39 6.40
C ILE A 114 -24.13 -15.53 5.15
N ASP A 115 -24.34 -14.22 5.28
CA ASP A 115 -23.99 -13.31 4.21
C ASP A 115 -22.46 -13.29 3.97
N VAL A 116 -22.04 -13.23 2.72
CA VAL A 116 -20.61 -13.31 2.35
C VAL A 116 -19.84 -12.12 2.91
N LEU A 117 -20.41 -10.91 2.89
CA LEU A 117 -19.76 -9.74 3.48
C LEU A 117 -19.61 -9.92 4.99
N ALA A 118 -20.64 -10.42 5.66
CA ALA A 118 -20.60 -10.72 7.10
C ALA A 118 -19.52 -11.77 7.44
N PHE A 119 -19.37 -12.80 6.61
CA PHE A 119 -18.30 -13.80 6.77
C PHE A 119 -16.90 -13.17 6.70
N HIS A 120 -16.64 -12.33 5.69
CA HIS A 120 -15.35 -11.66 5.55
C HIS A 120 -15.07 -10.69 6.71
N LEU A 121 -16.08 -9.94 7.15
CA LEU A 121 -15.97 -9.09 8.35
C LEU A 121 -15.71 -9.90 9.62
N ALA A 122 -16.29 -11.09 9.75
CA ALA A 122 -16.01 -11.98 10.89
C ALA A 122 -14.56 -12.47 10.88
N VAL A 123 -14.01 -12.85 9.72
CA VAL A 123 -12.59 -13.22 9.58
C VAL A 123 -11.68 -12.07 10.02
N LEU A 124 -11.95 -10.84 9.57
CA LEU A 124 -11.23 -9.64 10.01
C LEU A 124 -11.38 -9.38 11.51
N GLY A 125 -12.58 -9.59 12.06
CA GLY A 125 -12.87 -9.50 13.49
C GLY A 125 -12.01 -10.45 14.32
N ILE A 126 -11.87 -11.70 13.89
CA ILE A 126 -11.02 -12.70 14.55
C ILE A 126 -9.55 -12.27 14.48
N ALA A 127 -9.07 -11.78 13.34
CA ALA A 127 -7.70 -11.26 13.22
C ALA A 127 -7.44 -10.10 14.21
N MET A 128 -8.39 -9.17 14.37
CA MET A 128 -8.30 -8.09 15.34
C MET A 128 -8.32 -8.59 16.79
N LEU A 129 -9.13 -9.62 17.10
CA LEU A 129 -9.17 -10.24 18.44
C LEU A 129 -7.83 -10.92 18.78
N ILE A 130 -7.20 -11.57 17.81
CA ILE A 130 -5.84 -12.13 17.99
C ILE A 130 -4.85 -11.01 18.29
N GLY A 131 -4.87 -9.92 17.52
CA GLY A 131 -4.00 -8.76 17.75
C GLY A 131 -4.21 -8.12 19.14
N TYR A 132 -5.46 -7.99 19.57
CA TYR A 132 -5.79 -7.53 20.92
C TYR A 132 -5.28 -8.49 21.99
N GLY A 133 -5.47 -9.80 21.80
CA GLY A 133 -4.93 -10.83 22.69
C GLY A 133 -3.41 -10.75 22.82
N LEU A 134 -2.69 -10.58 21.70
CA LEU A 134 -1.24 -10.35 21.71
C LEU A 134 -0.88 -9.11 22.53
N LYS A 135 -1.63 -8.01 22.39
CA LYS A 135 -1.39 -6.80 23.18
C LYS A 135 -1.54 -7.06 24.68
N GLN A 136 -2.58 -7.78 25.09
CA GLN A 136 -2.79 -8.14 26.49
C GLN A 136 -1.64 -9.01 27.04
N VAL A 137 -1.16 -9.97 26.26
CA VAL A 137 0.00 -10.78 26.63
C VAL A 137 1.24 -9.90 26.83
N LEU A 138 1.50 -8.94 25.93
CA LEU A 138 2.63 -8.00 26.07
C LEU A 138 2.53 -7.18 27.38
N ILE A 139 1.35 -6.69 27.72
CA ILE A 139 1.11 -5.94 28.96
C ILE A 139 1.31 -6.82 30.20
N VAL A 140 0.86 -8.07 30.16
CA VAL A 140 1.07 -9.03 31.26
C VAL A 140 2.56 -9.34 31.44
N ILE A 141 3.31 -9.53 30.35
CA ILE A 141 4.77 -9.74 30.40
C ILE A 141 5.45 -8.52 31.04
N GLU A 142 5.07 -7.31 30.63
CA GLU A 142 5.59 -6.07 31.23
C GLU A 142 5.29 -5.98 32.73
N SER A 143 4.11 -6.44 33.15
CA SER A 143 3.69 -6.44 34.55
C SER A 143 4.49 -7.39 35.47
N THR A 144 5.28 -8.30 34.89
CA THR A 144 6.03 -9.34 35.62
C THR A 144 7.34 -8.81 36.23
N SER A 145 7.93 -7.75 35.67
CA SER A 145 9.23 -7.23 36.13
C SER A 145 9.17 -5.74 36.42
N GLN A 146 9.63 -5.32 37.61
CA GLN A 146 9.66 -3.92 38.03
C GLN A 146 10.49 -3.05 37.07
N LYS A 147 11.59 -3.59 36.52
CA LYS A 147 12.43 -2.91 35.53
C LYS A 147 11.73 -2.70 34.17
N LEU A 148 10.81 -3.59 33.79
CA LEU A 148 10.04 -3.45 32.55
C LEU A 148 8.89 -2.46 32.73
N LYS A 149 8.24 -2.45 33.90
CA LYS A 149 7.23 -1.44 34.25
C LYS A 149 7.79 -0.02 34.17
N ASP A 150 9.02 0.19 34.62
CA ASP A 150 9.65 1.51 34.59
C ASP A 150 9.91 2.00 33.14
N LEU A 151 10.08 1.08 32.18
CA LEU A 151 10.37 1.40 30.79
C LEU A 151 9.10 1.69 29.95
N ASN A 152 7.92 1.22 30.36
CA ASN A 152 6.62 1.37 29.64
C ASN A 152 6.72 1.16 28.11
N PHE A 153 7.58 0.25 27.69
CA PHE A 153 7.93 0.06 26.29
C PHE A 153 6.96 -0.88 25.59
N LEU A 154 6.57 -1.98 26.25
CA LEU A 154 5.73 -3.01 25.64
C LEU A 154 4.26 -2.57 25.56
N SER A 155 3.75 -1.92 26.61
CA SER A 155 2.43 -1.27 26.60
C SER A 155 2.35 -0.11 25.61
N GLY A 156 3.48 0.54 25.30
CA GLY A 156 3.59 1.61 24.31
C GLY A 156 3.40 1.14 22.86
N ILE A 157 3.49 -0.17 22.59
CA ILE A 157 3.29 -0.71 21.24
C ILE A 157 1.81 -0.52 20.82
N PRO A 158 1.56 0.13 19.68
CA PRO A 158 0.21 0.34 19.17
C PRO A 158 -0.50 -0.98 18.86
N LEU A 159 -1.84 -0.95 18.87
CA LEU A 159 -2.65 -2.14 18.59
C LEU A 159 -2.58 -2.57 17.12
N PHE A 160 -2.48 -1.60 16.20
CA PHE A 160 -2.55 -1.86 14.76
C PHE A 160 -1.49 -2.86 14.24
N PRO A 161 -0.18 -2.75 14.56
CA PRO A 161 0.81 -3.76 14.14
C PRO A 161 0.53 -5.16 14.67
N LEU A 162 -0.07 -5.26 15.87
CA LEU A 162 -0.45 -6.53 16.46
C LEU A 162 -1.67 -7.13 15.74
N CYS A 163 -2.62 -6.29 15.30
CA CYS A 163 -3.70 -6.71 14.41
C CYS A 163 -3.18 -7.17 13.04
N MET A 164 -2.15 -6.52 12.49
CA MET A 164 -1.48 -7.01 11.26
C MET A 164 -0.87 -8.40 11.47
N ALA A 165 -0.19 -8.63 12.60
CA ALA A 165 0.32 -9.95 12.96
C ALA A 165 -0.82 -10.99 13.09
N GLY A 166 -1.95 -10.60 13.68
CA GLY A 166 -3.16 -11.42 13.72
C GLY A 166 -3.69 -11.77 12.32
N GLY A 167 -3.68 -10.82 11.40
CA GLY A 167 -4.03 -11.04 9.99
C GLY A 167 -3.09 -12.03 9.29
N ILE A 168 -1.77 -11.92 9.50
CA ILE A 168 -0.79 -12.88 8.99
C ILE A 168 -1.03 -14.28 9.56
N ILE A 169 -1.31 -14.39 10.86
CA ILE A 169 -1.63 -15.68 11.50
C ILE A 169 -2.87 -16.31 10.83
N ILE A 170 -3.93 -15.53 10.63
CA ILE A 170 -5.14 -16.00 9.94
C ILE A 170 -4.82 -16.41 8.49
N GLN A 171 -4.05 -15.61 7.76
CA GLN A 171 -3.62 -15.92 6.39
C GLN A 171 -2.91 -17.28 6.33
N LEU A 172 -1.94 -17.51 7.23
CA LEU A 172 -1.21 -18.79 7.30
C LEU A 172 -2.12 -19.98 7.63
N VAL A 173 -3.13 -19.78 8.48
CA VAL A 173 -4.11 -20.82 8.82
C VAL A 173 -5.02 -21.11 7.63
N VAL A 174 -5.50 -20.07 6.94
CA VAL A 174 -6.36 -20.17 5.76
C VAL A 174 -5.65 -20.90 4.63
N GLU A 175 -4.40 -20.55 4.33
CA GLU A 175 -3.58 -21.21 3.30
C GLU A 175 -3.35 -22.69 3.60
N LYS A 176 -3.26 -23.06 4.88
CA LYS A 176 -3.12 -24.46 5.29
C LYS A 176 -4.42 -25.25 5.17
N ILE A 177 -5.57 -24.59 5.24
CA ILE A 177 -6.90 -25.21 5.19
C ILE A 177 -7.59 -24.82 3.89
N GLN A 178 -7.33 -25.59 2.84
CA GLN A 178 -7.81 -25.31 1.47
C GLN A 178 -9.32 -24.99 1.39
N ARG A 179 -10.15 -25.69 2.17
CA ARG A 179 -11.60 -25.46 2.22
C ARG A 179 -11.98 -24.05 2.69
N ILE A 180 -11.18 -23.43 3.55
CA ILE A 180 -11.41 -22.06 4.03
C ILE A 180 -10.88 -21.05 3.01
N ASN A 181 -9.74 -21.36 2.38
CA ASN A 181 -9.17 -20.51 1.33
C ASN A 181 -10.14 -20.29 0.17
N GLU A 182 -10.85 -21.33 -0.26
CA GLU A 182 -11.89 -21.23 -1.30
C GLU A 182 -13.11 -20.39 -0.91
N LEU A 183 -13.31 -20.13 0.40
CA LEU A 183 -14.42 -19.32 0.90
C LEU A 183 -14.09 -17.83 1.01
N ILE A 184 -12.81 -17.46 1.00
CA ILE A 184 -12.37 -16.07 1.16
C ILE A 184 -12.06 -15.48 -0.22
N ASP A 185 -12.84 -14.49 -0.61
CA ASP A 185 -12.69 -13.75 -1.86
C ASP A 185 -11.78 -12.53 -1.66
N ALA A 186 -10.66 -12.51 -2.40
CA ALA A 186 -9.69 -11.42 -2.32
C ALA A 186 -10.26 -10.07 -2.78
N SER A 187 -11.18 -10.06 -3.76
CA SER A 187 -11.78 -8.82 -4.29
C SER A 187 -12.70 -8.17 -3.26
N LEU A 188 -13.47 -8.96 -2.51
CA LEU A 188 -14.27 -8.49 -1.39
C LEU A 188 -13.38 -7.97 -0.25
N MET A 189 -12.30 -8.67 0.10
CA MET A 189 -11.34 -8.17 1.10
C MET A 189 -10.75 -6.82 0.69
N GLU A 190 -10.35 -6.65 -0.58
CA GLU A 190 -9.82 -5.39 -1.10
C GLU A 190 -10.84 -4.25 -1.04
N ARG A 191 -12.12 -4.54 -1.32
CA ARG A 191 -13.20 -3.56 -1.22
C ARG A 191 -13.49 -3.17 0.22
N ILE A 192 -13.56 -4.14 1.15
CA ILE A 192 -13.71 -3.85 2.58
C ILE A 192 -12.55 -2.98 3.07
N ALA A 193 -11.32 -3.30 2.68
CA ALA A 193 -10.13 -2.51 3.01
C ALA A 193 -10.22 -1.09 2.44
N SER A 194 -10.62 -0.93 1.17
CA SER A 194 -10.77 0.37 0.52
C SER A 194 -11.86 1.22 1.17
N SER A 195 -13.04 0.66 1.42
CA SER A 195 -14.12 1.37 2.11
C SER A 195 -13.75 1.75 3.55
N SER A 196 -13.03 0.87 4.26
CA SER A 196 -12.53 1.16 5.61
C SER A 196 -11.53 2.32 5.61
N LEU A 197 -10.67 2.40 4.58
CA LEU A 197 -9.74 3.51 4.39
C LEU A 197 -10.49 4.83 4.15
N ASP A 198 -11.53 4.84 3.32
CA ASP A 198 -12.33 6.05 3.06
C ASP A 198 -13.01 6.57 4.33
N PHE A 199 -13.59 5.67 5.15
CA PHE A 199 -14.15 6.04 6.45
C PHE A 199 -13.08 6.56 7.41
N LEU A 200 -11.89 5.94 7.40
CA LEU A 200 -10.77 6.37 8.23
C LEU A 200 -10.30 7.77 7.85
N VAL A 201 -10.10 8.04 6.56
CA VAL A 201 -9.69 9.36 6.06
C VAL A 201 -10.75 10.41 6.36
N THR A 202 -12.02 10.10 6.13
CA THR A 202 -13.14 11.01 6.41
C THR A 202 -13.23 11.33 7.91
N SER A 203 -13.15 10.31 8.75
CA SER A 203 -13.14 10.46 10.21
C SER A 203 -11.93 11.26 10.71
N ALA A 204 -10.74 10.99 10.16
CA ALA A 204 -9.54 11.76 10.46
C ALA A 204 -9.72 13.24 10.12
N ILE A 205 -10.15 13.57 8.91
CA ILE A 205 -10.38 14.97 8.49
C ILE A 205 -11.43 15.63 9.39
N ALA A 206 -12.48 14.91 9.78
CA ALA A 206 -13.55 15.43 10.62
C ALA A 206 -13.12 15.64 12.10
N THR A 207 -12.09 14.94 12.58
CA THR A 207 -11.65 14.97 13.99
C THR A 207 -10.39 15.80 14.23
N VAL A 208 -9.68 16.20 13.17
CA VAL A 208 -8.49 17.06 13.27
C VAL A 208 -8.87 18.41 13.90
N ASP A 209 -8.21 18.74 15.01
CA ASP A 209 -8.31 20.07 15.60
C ASP A 209 -7.43 21.06 14.83
N VAL A 210 -8.07 21.89 14.00
CA VAL A 210 -7.40 22.94 13.22
C VAL A 210 -6.67 23.94 14.13
N SER A 211 -7.18 24.19 15.33
CA SER A 211 -6.55 25.12 16.29
C SER A 211 -5.26 24.53 16.83
N ALA A 212 -5.23 23.21 17.10
CA ALA A 212 -4.04 22.51 17.55
C ALA A 212 -2.92 22.51 16.50
N VAL A 213 -3.29 22.37 15.22
CA VAL A 213 -2.35 22.42 14.09
C VAL A 213 -1.86 23.86 13.84
N ALA A 214 -2.70 24.86 14.06
CA ALA A 214 -2.36 26.27 13.83
C ALA A 214 -1.20 26.77 14.70
N VAL A 215 -0.98 26.17 15.88
CA VAL A 215 0.09 26.56 16.82
C VAL A 215 1.48 26.39 16.19
N ASP A 216 1.74 25.25 15.54
CA ASP A 216 3.02 24.92 14.91
C ASP A 216 2.88 24.65 13.41
N ILE A 217 1.98 25.39 12.74
CA ILE A 217 1.74 25.23 11.30
C ILE A 217 2.99 25.57 10.47
N ALA A 218 3.78 26.56 10.90
CA ALA A 218 5.02 26.94 10.21
C ALA A 218 6.06 25.81 10.24
N PRO A 219 6.42 25.22 11.40
CA PRO A 219 7.23 24.01 11.47
C PRO A 219 6.68 22.84 10.64
N LEU A 220 5.36 22.62 10.66
CA LEU A 220 4.72 21.57 9.86
C LEU A 220 4.92 21.78 8.36
N LEU A 221 4.64 22.99 7.86
CA LEU A 221 4.77 23.30 6.43
C LEU A 221 6.23 23.21 5.96
N ILE A 222 7.19 23.64 6.79
CA ILE A 222 8.61 23.48 6.50
C ILE A 222 8.96 21.99 6.39
N LEU A 223 8.52 21.18 7.36
CA LEU A 223 8.77 19.74 7.39
C LEU A 223 8.17 19.03 6.16
N CYS A 224 6.91 19.30 5.84
CA CYS A 224 6.25 18.76 4.64
C CYS A 224 6.95 19.21 3.36
N THR A 225 7.33 20.50 3.25
CA THR A 225 8.03 21.04 2.08
C THR A 225 9.40 20.37 1.90
N CYS A 226 10.16 20.19 2.97
CA CYS A 226 11.41 19.44 2.94
C CYS A 226 11.19 17.99 2.49
N GLY A 227 10.13 17.34 2.99
CA GLY A 227 9.72 16.01 2.55
C GLY A 227 9.36 15.95 1.06
N PHE A 228 8.67 16.97 0.54
CA PHE A 228 8.35 17.06 -0.89
C PHE A 228 9.60 17.25 -1.75
N ILE A 229 10.47 18.21 -1.38
CA ILE A 229 11.73 18.45 -2.09
C ILE A 229 12.57 17.17 -2.11
N TRP A 230 12.65 16.46 -0.98
CA TRP A 230 13.35 15.18 -0.89
C TRP A 230 12.78 14.15 -1.87
N ASN A 231 11.46 13.94 -1.88
CA ASN A 231 10.81 13.00 -2.80
C ASN A 231 11.00 13.39 -4.28
N PHE A 232 10.98 14.69 -4.59
CA PHE A 232 11.28 15.20 -5.94
C PHE A 232 12.72 14.91 -6.37
N VAL A 233 13.69 15.11 -5.48
CA VAL A 233 15.10 14.80 -5.75
C VAL A 233 15.30 13.29 -5.90
N MET A 234 14.64 12.49 -5.06
CA MET A 234 14.69 11.03 -5.16
C MET A 234 14.14 10.55 -6.51
N LEU A 235 12.98 11.05 -6.94
CA LEU A 235 12.39 10.69 -8.23
C LEU A 235 13.22 11.24 -9.40
N GLY A 236 13.55 12.53 -9.43
CA GLY A 236 14.14 13.18 -10.61
C GLY A 236 15.63 12.88 -10.82
N CYS A 237 16.40 12.71 -9.74
CA CYS A 237 17.86 12.59 -9.81
C CYS A 237 18.35 11.19 -9.42
N VAL A 238 17.94 10.73 -8.24
CA VAL A 238 18.52 9.52 -7.64
C VAL A 238 18.01 8.26 -8.34
N SER A 239 16.73 8.19 -8.65
CA SER A 239 16.12 7.02 -9.29
C SER A 239 16.76 6.70 -10.64
N ARG A 240 17.11 7.73 -11.43
CA ARG A 240 17.77 7.59 -12.73
C ARG A 240 19.17 6.99 -12.63
N PHE A 241 19.82 7.17 -11.48
CA PHE A 241 21.15 6.61 -11.21
C PHE A 241 21.07 5.20 -10.60
N LEU A 242 20.10 4.97 -9.71
CA LEU A 242 19.97 3.69 -8.99
C LEU A 242 19.23 2.61 -9.78
N LEU A 243 18.26 2.97 -10.63
CA LEU A 243 17.37 2.01 -11.27
C LEU A 243 17.78 1.82 -12.73
N PRO A 244 18.35 0.66 -13.12
CA PRO A 244 18.84 0.44 -14.49
C PRO A 244 17.71 0.26 -15.51
N ASN A 245 16.56 -0.31 -15.09
CA ASN A 245 15.44 -0.65 -15.97
C ASN A 245 14.14 -0.02 -15.48
N HIS A 246 13.31 0.50 -16.40
CA HIS A 246 12.01 1.11 -16.11
C HIS A 246 12.06 2.09 -14.92
N TRP A 247 13.11 2.93 -14.92
CA TRP A 247 13.46 3.76 -13.77
C TRP A 247 12.31 4.69 -13.38
N PHE A 248 11.59 5.25 -14.36
CA PHE A 248 10.51 6.19 -14.12
C PHE A 248 9.27 5.48 -13.57
N GLU A 249 8.86 4.35 -14.15
CA GLU A 249 7.71 3.57 -13.69
C GLU A 249 7.92 3.09 -12.24
N ARG A 250 9.12 2.64 -11.91
CA ARG A 250 9.48 2.27 -10.53
C ARG A 250 9.47 3.49 -9.59
N ALA A 251 10.06 4.60 -10.03
CA ALA A 251 10.19 5.80 -9.21
C ALA A 251 8.85 6.50 -8.95
N ILE A 252 7.95 6.54 -9.93
CA ILE A 252 6.64 7.20 -9.76
C ILE A 252 5.74 6.41 -8.81
N ALA A 253 5.79 5.07 -8.85
CA ALA A 253 5.08 4.22 -7.90
C ALA A 253 5.56 4.48 -6.46
N ASP A 254 6.87 4.55 -6.27
CA ASP A 254 7.48 4.84 -4.97
C ASP A 254 7.26 6.28 -4.50
N PHE A 255 7.29 7.25 -5.41
CA PHE A 255 6.95 8.64 -5.10
C PHE A 255 5.51 8.75 -4.61
N GLY A 256 4.57 8.12 -5.32
CA GLY A 256 3.15 8.14 -4.95
C GLY A 256 2.89 7.50 -3.59
N MET A 257 3.57 6.39 -3.30
CA MET A 257 3.49 5.71 -2.00
C MET A 257 4.15 6.52 -0.87
N ASN A 258 5.35 7.05 -1.07
CA ASN A 258 6.09 7.76 -0.02
C ASN A 258 5.54 9.16 0.28
N THR A 259 4.65 9.70 -0.56
CA THR A 259 3.97 10.97 -0.31
C THR A 259 2.50 10.79 0.05
N GLY A 260 1.87 9.69 -0.36
CA GLY A 260 0.47 9.38 -0.08
C GLY A 260 0.31 7.99 0.52
N VAL A 261 -0.34 7.09 -0.21
CA VAL A 261 -0.56 5.70 0.21
C VAL A 261 -0.19 4.75 -0.93
N ILE A 262 -0.11 3.45 -0.65
CA ILE A 262 0.18 2.43 -1.68
C ILE A 262 -0.80 2.56 -2.86
N ALA A 263 -2.07 2.84 -2.59
CA ALA A 263 -3.09 3.05 -3.62
C ALA A 263 -2.75 4.22 -4.56
N THR A 264 -2.27 5.36 -4.06
CA THR A 264 -1.86 6.48 -4.92
C THR A 264 -0.64 6.12 -5.76
N GLY A 265 0.33 5.40 -5.19
CA GLY A 265 1.46 4.84 -5.96
C GLY A 265 1.02 3.96 -7.12
N LEU A 266 0.06 3.05 -6.88
CA LEU A 266 -0.49 2.17 -7.92
C LEU A 266 -1.31 2.93 -8.98
N ILE A 267 -2.06 3.97 -8.59
CA ILE A 267 -2.79 4.83 -9.54
C ILE A 267 -1.80 5.55 -10.46
N LEU A 268 -0.74 6.14 -9.90
CA LEU A 268 0.30 6.81 -10.71
C LEU A 268 1.01 5.81 -11.64
N LEU A 269 1.29 4.60 -11.16
CA LEU A 269 1.88 3.53 -11.96
C LEU A 269 0.96 3.12 -13.12
N ARG A 270 -0.35 2.98 -12.88
CA ARG A 270 -1.31 2.65 -13.94
C ARG A 270 -1.46 3.75 -14.99
N MET A 271 -1.14 5.01 -14.68
CA MET A 271 -1.11 6.06 -15.71
C MET A 271 0.06 5.92 -16.69
N VAL A 272 1.16 5.26 -16.29
CA VAL A 272 2.37 5.10 -17.11
C VAL A 272 2.51 3.68 -17.70
N ASP A 273 1.90 2.70 -17.03
CA ASP A 273 1.82 1.30 -17.46
C ASP A 273 0.42 0.72 -17.17
N PRO A 274 -0.62 1.11 -17.94
CA PRO A 274 -2.01 0.71 -17.68
C PRO A 274 -2.21 -0.80 -17.79
N GLU A 275 -1.65 -1.41 -18.83
CA GLU A 275 -1.83 -2.84 -19.14
C GLU A 275 -0.84 -3.75 -18.40
N CYS A 276 -0.10 -3.23 -17.41
CA CYS A 276 0.94 -3.96 -16.66
C CYS A 276 1.95 -4.69 -17.58
N ARG A 277 2.38 -4.04 -18.66
CA ARG A 277 3.31 -4.64 -19.65
C ARG A 277 4.73 -4.75 -19.09
N THR A 278 5.10 -3.87 -18.16
CA THR A 278 6.41 -3.89 -17.51
C THR A 278 6.39 -4.86 -16.31
N PRO A 279 7.55 -5.35 -15.85
CA PRO A 279 7.61 -6.15 -14.61
C PRO A 279 7.35 -5.31 -13.34
N VAL A 280 7.22 -3.99 -13.46
CA VAL A 280 7.18 -3.06 -12.32
C VAL A 280 5.99 -3.28 -11.38
N PRO A 281 4.74 -3.48 -11.84
CA PRO A 281 3.62 -3.71 -10.94
C PRO A 281 3.81 -4.96 -10.05
N ALA A 282 4.33 -6.05 -10.62
CA ALA A 282 4.61 -7.28 -9.88
C ALA A 282 5.74 -7.10 -8.88
N ASP A 283 6.85 -6.47 -9.30
CA ASP A 283 7.98 -6.17 -8.42
C ASP A 283 7.58 -5.24 -7.26
N PHE A 284 6.75 -4.24 -7.56
CA PHE A 284 6.23 -3.31 -6.56
C PHE A 284 5.38 -4.05 -5.53
N ALA A 285 4.45 -4.91 -5.96
CA ALA A 285 3.63 -5.73 -5.07
C ALA A 285 4.48 -6.65 -4.17
N PHE A 286 5.48 -7.33 -4.75
CA PHE A 286 6.39 -8.17 -3.98
C PHE A 286 7.19 -7.37 -2.95
N LYS A 287 7.66 -6.17 -3.31
CA LYS A 287 8.32 -5.26 -2.39
C LYS A 287 7.39 -4.87 -1.23
N GLN A 288 6.11 -4.61 -1.48
CA GLN A 288 5.17 -4.20 -0.44
C GLN A 288 4.98 -5.26 0.65
N LEU A 289 5.05 -6.55 0.30
CA LEU A 289 4.94 -7.64 1.29
C LEU A 289 6.01 -7.53 2.39
N LEU A 290 7.24 -7.14 2.01
CA LEU A 290 8.34 -6.95 2.95
C LEU A 290 8.39 -5.53 3.52
N HIS A 291 7.99 -4.53 2.74
CA HIS A 291 8.13 -3.12 3.13
C HIS A 291 7.02 -2.68 4.10
N SER A 292 5.76 -3.01 3.83
CA SER A 292 4.61 -2.48 4.57
C SER A 292 4.59 -2.89 6.05
N PRO A 293 4.90 -4.15 6.44
CA PRO A 293 4.94 -4.54 7.85
C PRO A 293 6.06 -3.86 8.65
N PHE A 294 7.07 -3.30 7.99
CA PHE A 294 8.21 -2.68 8.66
C PHE A 294 8.15 -1.14 8.62
N MET A 295 7.96 -0.51 7.45
CA MET A 295 8.14 0.94 7.27
C MET A 295 6.83 1.69 6.95
N GLY A 296 5.89 1.08 6.24
CA GLY A 296 4.62 1.70 5.82
C GLY A 296 3.57 1.79 6.93
N GLY A 297 3.95 2.28 8.11
CA GLY A 297 3.12 2.22 9.32
C GLY A 297 3.30 0.98 10.18
N GLY A 298 4.28 0.15 9.81
CA GLY A 298 4.64 -1.07 10.50
C GLY A 298 5.52 -0.88 11.74
N ILE A 299 6.30 -1.91 12.06
CA ILE A 299 7.07 -2.02 13.30
C ILE A 299 7.96 -0.81 13.53
N TRP A 300 8.77 -0.38 12.56
CA TRP A 300 9.73 0.70 12.75
C TRP A 300 9.03 2.05 12.98
N THR A 301 8.03 2.38 12.16
CA THR A 301 7.29 3.64 12.24
C THR A 301 6.53 3.75 13.55
N CYS A 302 5.94 2.65 14.03
CA CYS A 302 5.29 2.61 15.34
C CYS A 302 6.28 2.64 16.51
N LEU A 303 7.43 1.98 16.38
CA LEU A 303 8.44 1.90 17.44
C LEU A 303 9.28 3.17 17.55
N ALA A 304 9.41 3.94 16.49
CA ALA A 304 10.18 5.18 16.48
C ALA A 304 9.71 6.17 17.56
N LEU A 305 8.40 6.23 17.83
CA LEU A 305 7.80 7.08 18.87
C LEU A 305 8.27 6.73 20.30
N PRO A 306 7.99 5.52 20.82
CA PRO A 306 8.49 5.14 22.14
C PRO A 306 10.02 5.12 22.19
N LEU A 307 10.69 4.77 21.08
CA LEU A 307 12.14 4.78 21.01
C LEU A 307 12.71 6.20 21.14
N LEU A 308 12.09 7.22 20.55
CA LEU A 308 12.48 8.63 20.72
C LEU A 308 12.14 9.21 22.10
N SER A 309 11.16 8.63 22.79
CA SER A 309 10.84 9.01 24.16
C SER A 309 11.88 8.49 25.14
N VAL A 310 12.31 7.23 24.96
CA VAL A 310 13.27 6.55 25.84
C VAL A 310 14.72 6.87 25.47
N LEU A 311 15.03 6.93 24.17
CA LEU A 311 16.35 7.22 23.62
C LEU A 311 16.41 8.65 23.06
N ASN A 312 17.63 9.18 22.95
CA ASN A 312 17.87 10.49 22.37
C ASN A 312 17.62 10.48 20.85
N ILE A 313 17.11 11.60 20.28
CA ILE A 313 16.89 11.78 18.83
C ILE A 313 18.12 11.39 18.01
N TRP A 314 19.32 11.78 18.47
CA TRP A 314 20.57 11.46 17.81
C TRP A 314 20.85 9.96 17.71
N VAL A 315 20.47 9.19 18.73
CA VAL A 315 20.63 7.72 18.73
C VAL A 315 19.69 7.10 17.70
N VAL A 316 18.44 7.54 17.66
CA VAL A 316 17.46 7.06 16.68
C VAL A 316 17.88 7.44 15.25
N THR A 317 18.41 8.65 15.06
CA THR A 317 19.00 9.08 13.78
C THR A 317 20.18 8.22 13.37
N VAL A 318 21.08 7.86 14.29
CA VAL A 318 22.21 6.97 14.00
C VAL A 318 21.73 5.58 13.60
N ILE A 319 20.71 5.02 14.27
CA ILE A 319 20.12 3.73 13.88
C ILE A 319 19.53 3.82 12.47
N ALA A 320 18.74 4.85 12.19
CA ALA A 320 18.16 5.07 10.87
C ALA A 320 19.24 5.24 9.79
N ALA A 321 20.29 6.02 10.07
CA ALA A 321 21.41 6.23 9.16
C ALA A 321 22.23 4.95 8.94
N ALA A 322 22.41 4.12 9.97
CA ALA A 322 23.10 2.84 9.85
C ALA A 322 22.31 1.87 8.97
N VAL A 323 20.99 1.76 9.17
CA VAL A 323 20.11 0.94 8.33
C VAL A 323 20.11 1.46 6.90
N PHE A 324 19.95 2.77 6.69
CA PHE A 324 20.02 3.37 5.36
C PHE A 324 21.35 3.10 4.66
N SER A 325 22.48 3.28 5.37
CA SER A 325 23.81 3.01 4.85
C SER A 325 24.00 1.53 4.52
N LEU A 326 23.50 0.62 5.36
CA LEU A 326 23.53 -0.82 5.10
C LEU A 326 22.79 -1.17 3.81
N TRP A 327 21.59 -0.62 3.59
CA TRP A 327 20.83 -0.82 2.35
C TRP A 327 21.56 -0.24 1.13
N LEU A 328 22.13 0.95 1.27
CA LEU A 328 22.90 1.60 0.21
C LEU A 328 24.15 0.78 -0.16
N LEU A 329 24.91 0.33 0.84
CA LEU A 329 26.11 -0.51 0.64
C LEU A 329 25.74 -1.87 0.04
N SER A 330 24.68 -2.51 0.53
CA SER A 330 24.16 -3.76 -0.03
C SER A 330 23.78 -3.58 -1.50
N PHE A 331 23.13 -2.46 -1.84
CA PHE A 331 22.82 -2.12 -3.22
C PHE A 331 24.09 -1.99 -4.07
N PHE A 332 25.07 -1.18 -3.64
CA PHE A 332 26.26 -0.90 -4.45
C PHE A 332 27.21 -2.11 -4.59
N PHE A 333 27.41 -2.89 -3.54
CA PHE A 333 28.39 -3.98 -3.54
C PHE A 333 27.82 -5.31 -4.06
N TYR A 334 26.55 -5.60 -3.79
CA TYR A 334 25.92 -6.87 -4.15
C TYR A 334 24.98 -6.72 -5.34
N PHE A 335 23.90 -5.94 -5.18
CA PHE A 335 22.83 -5.92 -6.18
C PHE A 335 23.20 -5.24 -7.50
N ARG A 336 23.97 -4.14 -7.45
CA ARG A 336 24.34 -3.39 -8.65
C ARG A 336 25.05 -4.27 -9.68
N LYS A 337 25.97 -5.14 -9.24
CA LYS A 337 26.72 -6.06 -10.13
C LYS A 337 25.78 -7.03 -10.85
N HIS A 338 24.88 -7.68 -10.11
CA HIS A 338 23.95 -8.66 -10.68
C HIS A 338 22.91 -8.05 -11.63
N TYR A 339 22.46 -6.81 -11.37
CA TYR A 339 21.54 -6.12 -12.29
C TYR A 339 22.21 -5.60 -13.56
N THR A 340 23.50 -5.24 -13.52
CA THR A 340 24.24 -4.88 -14.74
C THR A 340 24.62 -6.10 -15.60
N GLU A 341 24.92 -7.25 -14.98
CA GLU A 341 25.29 -8.48 -15.70
C GLU A 341 24.11 -9.09 -16.46
N THR A 342 22.89 -9.01 -15.90
CA THR A 342 21.67 -9.49 -16.56
C THR A 342 21.23 -8.64 -17.75
N CYS A 343 21.70 -7.39 -17.86
CA CYS A 343 21.38 -6.48 -18.96
C CYS A 343 22.38 -6.53 -20.13
N GLY A 344 23.43 -7.38 -20.04
CA GLY A 344 24.52 -7.47 -21.02
C GLY A 344 24.23 -8.30 -22.28
N CYS A 345 23.17 -9.10 -22.29
CA CYS A 345 22.66 -9.73 -23.52
C CYS A 345 21.54 -8.86 -24.05
N GLY A 346 21.72 -8.33 -25.27
CA GLY A 346 20.80 -7.39 -25.89
C GLY A 346 19.36 -7.88 -25.85
N LEU A 347 18.56 -7.25 -24.99
CA LEU A 347 17.13 -7.00 -25.07
C LEU A 347 16.77 -6.19 -23.82
N CYS A 348 16.26 -4.98 -24.04
CA CYS A 348 15.35 -4.35 -23.09
C CYS A 348 14.41 -5.45 -22.56
N ALA A 349 14.30 -5.58 -21.24
CA ALA A 349 13.50 -6.60 -20.56
C ALA A 349 12.27 -6.99 -21.40
N GLU A 350 12.25 -8.24 -21.84
CA GLU A 350 11.28 -8.83 -22.75
C GLU A 350 9.87 -8.34 -22.38
N GLU A 351 9.30 -7.45 -23.22
CA GLU A 351 7.94 -6.97 -23.03
C GLU A 351 7.02 -8.18 -23.15
N LYS A 352 6.16 -8.40 -22.15
CA LYS A 352 5.15 -9.46 -22.28
C LYS A 352 4.33 -9.16 -23.54
N PRO A 353 4.27 -10.07 -24.52
CA PRO A 353 3.46 -9.85 -25.70
C PRO A 353 2.00 -9.66 -25.29
N THR A 354 1.28 -8.81 -26.03
CA THR A 354 -0.17 -8.64 -25.89
C THR A 354 -0.87 -9.97 -26.18
N SER A 355 -1.07 -10.78 -25.15
CA SER A 355 -1.73 -12.08 -25.24
C SER A 355 -2.25 -12.52 -23.86
N PHE A 356 -3.17 -11.73 -23.30
CA PHE A 356 -4.18 -12.24 -22.36
C PHE A 356 -5.51 -11.53 -22.64
N SER A 357 -5.93 -11.61 -23.90
CA SER A 357 -7.27 -11.27 -24.33
C SER A 357 -7.74 -12.44 -25.18
N ASN A 358 -8.74 -13.15 -24.66
CA ASN A 358 -9.42 -14.33 -25.22
C ASN A 358 -8.75 -15.68 -24.99
N GLN A 359 -8.86 -16.21 -23.76
CA GLN A 359 -9.33 -17.59 -23.49
C GLN A 359 -9.36 -17.87 -21.98
N VAL A 360 -10.39 -17.32 -21.31
CA VAL A 360 -11.12 -18.09 -20.29
C VAL A 360 -12.59 -17.93 -20.65
N GLY A 361 -12.93 -18.46 -21.83
CA GLY A 361 -14.30 -18.90 -22.04
C GLY A 361 -14.49 -20.10 -21.11
N TYR A 362 -15.55 -20.08 -20.31
CA TYR A 362 -16.09 -21.27 -19.66
C TYR A 362 -16.42 -22.31 -20.76
N GLY A 363 -15.41 -23.07 -21.19
CA GLY A 363 -15.56 -24.25 -22.01
C GLY A 363 -15.66 -25.44 -21.08
N GLY A 364 -16.88 -25.76 -20.66
CA GLY A 364 -17.09 -26.89 -19.73
C GLY A 364 -18.44 -26.94 -19.05
N LEU A 365 -19.52 -26.57 -19.73
CA LEU A 365 -20.86 -27.07 -19.37
C LEU A 365 -21.47 -27.65 -20.64
N GLN A 366 -21.48 -28.98 -20.68
CA GLN A 366 -22.29 -29.76 -21.61
C GLN A 366 -23.74 -29.29 -21.47
N GLU A 367 -24.27 -28.65 -22.51
CA GLU A 367 -25.71 -28.61 -22.73
C GLU A 367 -26.18 -30.04 -23.04
N GLY A 368 -26.70 -30.69 -22.02
CA GLY A 368 -27.44 -31.93 -22.15
C GLY A 368 -28.80 -31.67 -22.78
N SER A 369 -28.95 -32.16 -24.01
CA SER A 369 -30.18 -32.65 -24.64
C SER A 369 -31.45 -31.81 -24.48
N SER A 370 -31.74 -30.98 -25.49
CA SER A 370 -33.12 -30.76 -25.92
C SER A 370 -33.47 -31.82 -26.96
N GLN A 371 -34.32 -32.77 -26.57
CA GLN A 371 -35.10 -33.57 -27.50
C GLN A 371 -35.96 -32.63 -28.35
N GLU A 372 -35.82 -32.67 -29.66
CA GLU A 372 -36.95 -32.43 -30.54
C GLU A 372 -36.86 -33.31 -31.78
N MET A 373 -37.97 -33.99 -31.99
CA MET A 373 -38.23 -35.06 -32.92
C MET A 373 -39.06 -34.46 -34.05
N ASN A 374 -38.50 -34.34 -35.25
CA ASN A 374 -39.16 -34.14 -36.55
C ASN A 374 -38.05 -34.38 -37.60
N GLY A 375 -38.10 -35.35 -38.50
CA GLY A 375 -39.23 -35.73 -39.32
C GLY A 375 -38.99 -35.18 -40.73
N VAL A 376 -38.82 -36.10 -41.69
CA VAL A 376 -38.82 -35.92 -43.16
C VAL A 376 -37.48 -35.60 -43.82
N CYS A 377 -36.85 -36.67 -44.33
CA CYS A 377 -35.91 -36.63 -45.45
C CYS A 377 -36.71 -36.44 -46.75
N VAL A 378 -36.32 -35.47 -47.57
CA VAL A 378 -36.66 -35.41 -49.00
C VAL A 378 -35.34 -35.50 -49.75
N GLU A 379 -35.05 -36.67 -50.32
CA GLU A 379 -34.08 -36.82 -51.39
C GLU A 379 -34.87 -37.11 -52.67
N ASP A 380 -34.71 -36.23 -53.64
CA ASP A 380 -35.21 -36.38 -55.00
C ASP A 380 -34.19 -37.16 -55.85
N GLU A 381 -34.78 -38.00 -56.69
CA GLU A 381 -34.38 -38.39 -58.04
C GLU A 381 -33.28 -39.46 -58.32
N ASN A 382 -33.82 -40.56 -58.90
CA ASN A 382 -33.41 -41.25 -60.13
C ASN A 382 -32.80 -42.66 -60.00
N GLY A 383 -33.69 -43.67 -60.11
CA GLY A 383 -33.83 -44.49 -61.32
C GLY A 383 -32.91 -45.69 -61.51
N ASP A 384 -33.48 -46.91 -61.46
CA ASP A 384 -33.42 -47.86 -62.58
C ASP A 384 -34.42 -49.04 -62.38
N LYS A 385 -35.24 -49.25 -63.43
CA LYS A 385 -35.98 -50.43 -63.92
C LYS A 385 -36.85 -51.31 -63.02
#